data_AF-A0A2E5EKF9-F1
#
_entry.id   AF-A0A2E5EKF9-F1
#
_cell.length_a   1.000
_cell.length_b   1.000
_cell.length_c   1.000
_cell.angle_alpha   90.00
_cell.angle_beta   90.00
_cell.angle_gamma   90.00
#
_symmetry.space_group_name_H-M   'P 1'
#
loop_
_entity.id
_entity.type
_entity.pdbx_description
1 polymer ?
#
loop_
_entity_poly.entity_id
_entity_poly.type
_entity_poly.pdbx_seq_one_letter_code
_entity_poly.pdbx_strand_id
1 'polypeptide(L)'
;MGAPQQPISLTPEEIEEINTALSDTRHNVNNHIPLIAGAIALIKRKSEATEKCLTSLAQQPDKIQDEMRDFSDKFEKLLQITRD
;
A
#
# COMPACT_ATOMS: atom_id res chain seq x y z
N MET A 1 -7.08 14.93 14.59
CA MET A 1 -7.81 13.73 14.07
C MET A 1 -9.31 13.85 14.38
N GLY A 2 -10.13 14.06 13.37
CA GLY A 2 -11.60 14.15 13.48
C GLY A 2 -12.28 12.96 12.82
N ALA A 3 -12.95 12.13 13.62
CA ALA A 3 -13.90 11.14 13.12
C ALA A 3 -15.27 11.81 12.84
N PRO A 4 -16.09 11.24 11.94
CA PRO A 4 -17.43 11.74 11.68
C PRO A 4 -18.27 11.74 12.95
N GLN A 5 -18.89 12.88 13.27
CA GLN A 5 -19.77 13.02 14.44
C GLN A 5 -21.23 12.64 14.14
N GLN A 6 -21.55 12.39 12.87
CA GLN A 6 -22.87 11.96 12.41
C GLN A 6 -22.74 10.75 11.48
N PRO A 7 -23.79 9.91 11.37
CA PRO A 7 -23.82 8.83 10.40
C PRO A 7 -23.53 9.34 8.99
N ILE A 8 -22.65 8.65 8.28
CA ILE A 8 -22.37 8.89 6.88
C ILE A 8 -23.13 7.84 6.07
N SER A 9 -23.92 8.30 5.12
CA SER A 9 -24.54 7.44 4.12
C SER A 9 -23.62 7.39 2.90
N LEU A 10 -23.20 6.19 2.52
CA LEU A 10 -22.47 5.94 1.29
C LEU A 10 -23.41 5.37 0.23
N THR A 11 -23.23 5.76 -1.02
CA THR A 11 -23.95 5.13 -2.13
C THR A 11 -23.35 3.76 -2.45
N PRO A 12 -24.11 2.86 -3.09
CA PRO A 12 -23.57 1.59 -3.56
C PRO A 12 -22.30 1.74 -4.42
N GLU A 13 -22.23 2.78 -5.24
CA GLU A 13 -21.08 3.08 -6.09
C GLU A 13 -19.84 3.48 -5.29
N GLU A 14 -20.01 4.28 -4.22
CA GLU A 14 -18.92 4.64 -3.31
C GLU A 14 -18.38 3.42 -2.54
N ILE A 15 -19.26 2.47 -2.19
CA ILE A 15 -18.89 1.19 -1.55
C ILE A 15 -18.12 0.30 -2.55
N GLU A 16 -18.52 0.27 -3.81
CA GLU A 16 -17.79 -0.48 -4.85
C GLU A 16 -16.41 0.13 -5.10
N GLU A 17 -16.31 1.46 -5.15
CA GLU A 17 -15.06 2.18 -5.34
C GLU A 17 -14.05 1.86 -4.22
N ILE A 18 -14.47 1.95 -2.95
CA ILE A 18 -13.57 1.70 -1.82
C ILE A 18 -13.16 0.23 -1.71
N ASN A 19 -14.04 -0.69 -2.09
CA ASN A 19 -13.75 -2.13 -2.11
C ASN A 19 -12.75 -2.48 -3.22
N THR A 20 -12.96 -1.93 -4.42
CA THR A 20 -12.02 -2.06 -5.53
C THR A 20 -10.65 -1.52 -5.14
N ALA A 21 -10.59 -0.30 -4.58
CA ALA A 21 -9.35 0.29 -4.11
C ALA A 21 -8.65 -0.59 -3.06
N LEU A 22 -9.40 -1.18 -2.11
CA LEU A 22 -8.83 -2.10 -1.13
C LEU A 22 -8.27 -3.38 -1.77
N SER A 23 -8.98 -3.95 -2.75
CA SER A 23 -8.52 -5.13 -3.48
C SER A 23 -7.23 -4.85 -4.24
N ASP A 24 -7.18 -3.71 -4.95
CA ASP A 24 -6.01 -3.29 -5.73
C ASP A 24 -4.80 -3.02 -4.84
N THR A 25 -4.98 -2.29 -3.73
CA THR A 25 -3.90 -2.04 -2.77
C THR A 25 -3.37 -3.34 -2.17
N ARG A 26 -4.25 -4.29 -1.79
CA ARG A 26 -3.82 -5.61 -1.32
C ARG A 26 -3.03 -6.36 -2.37
N HIS A 27 -3.46 -6.32 -3.63
CA HIS A 27 -2.75 -6.94 -4.74
C HIS A 27 -1.36 -6.32 -4.92
N ASN A 28 -1.26 -4.99 -4.97
CA ASN A 28 -0.01 -4.26 -5.17
C ASN A 28 0.99 -4.50 -4.01
N VAL A 29 0.54 -4.39 -2.76
CA VAL A 29 1.37 -4.68 -1.58
C VAL A 29 1.87 -6.13 -1.62
N ASN A 30 0.99 -7.08 -1.94
CA ASN A 30 1.37 -8.49 -2.05
C ASN A 30 2.34 -8.76 -3.20
N ASN A 31 2.41 -7.91 -4.23
CA ASN A 31 3.41 -8.03 -5.30
C ASN A 31 4.81 -7.54 -4.86
N HIS A 32 4.89 -6.60 -3.92
CA HIS A 32 6.17 -6.09 -3.43
C HIS A 32 6.87 -7.06 -2.46
N ILE A 33 6.12 -7.79 -1.64
CA ILE A 33 6.67 -8.69 -0.62
C ILE A 33 7.56 -9.80 -1.22
N PRO A 34 7.16 -10.52 -2.29
CA PRO A 34 8.01 -11.51 -2.95
C PRO A 34 9.30 -10.92 -3.53
N LEU A 35 9.29 -9.67 -3.99
CA LEU A 35 10.49 -9.00 -4.53
C LEU A 35 11.54 -8.80 -3.44
N ILE A 36 11.10 -8.36 -2.25
CA ILE A 36 11.96 -8.23 -1.06
C ILE A 36 12.54 -9.61 -0.70
N ALA A 37 11.69 -10.62 -0.56
CA ALA A 37 12.10 -11.96 -0.16
C ALA A 37 13.08 -12.58 -1.17
N GLY A 38 12.81 -12.44 -2.48
CA GLY A 38 13.66 -12.94 -3.55
C GLY A 38 15.02 -12.23 -3.61
N ALA A 39 15.05 -10.91 -3.42
CA ALA A 39 16.30 -10.15 -3.38
C ALA A 39 17.16 -10.55 -2.18
N ILE A 40 16.57 -10.71 -0.99
CA ILE A 40 17.29 -11.21 0.21
C ILE A 40 17.86 -12.61 -0.05
N ALA A 41 17.06 -13.51 -0.62
CA ALA A 41 17.51 -14.87 -0.93
C ALA A 41 18.66 -14.88 -1.95
N LEU A 42 18.61 -14.00 -2.95
CA LEU A 42 19.67 -13.88 -3.96
C LEU A 42 20.97 -13.35 -3.37
N ILE A 43 20.92 -12.31 -2.54
CA ILE A 43 22.08 -11.75 -1.83
C ILE A 43 22.76 -12.85 -0.98
N LYS A 44 21.96 -13.62 -0.23
CA LYS A 44 22.47 -14.73 0.60
C LYS A 44 23.19 -15.81 -0.21
N ARG A 45 22.79 -16.03 -1.47
CA ARG A 45 23.34 -17.08 -2.34
C ARG A 45 24.50 -16.59 -3.22
N LYS A 46 24.49 -15.33 -3.64
CA LYS A 46 25.48 -14.72 -4.55
C LYS A 46 25.76 -13.27 -4.16
N SER A 47 26.88 -13.05 -3.44
CA SER A 47 27.29 -11.73 -2.95
C SER A 47 27.56 -10.71 -4.07
N GLU A 48 27.94 -11.14 -5.28
CA GLU A 48 28.14 -10.26 -6.44
C GLU A 48 26.86 -9.55 -6.92
N ALA A 49 25.67 -10.07 -6.59
CA ALA A 49 24.39 -9.46 -6.95
C ALA A 49 23.94 -8.37 -5.96
N THR A 50 24.71 -8.13 -4.90
CA THR A 50 24.30 -7.34 -3.73
C THR A 50 23.95 -5.90 -4.08
N GLU A 51 24.76 -5.21 -4.88
CA GLU A 51 24.57 -3.80 -5.21
C GLU A 51 23.26 -3.56 -6.00
N LYS A 52 22.97 -4.42 -6.99
CA LYS A 52 21.74 -4.37 -7.77
C LYS A 52 20.51 -4.71 -6.93
N CYS A 53 20.61 -5.72 -6.07
CA CYS A 53 19.50 -6.13 -5.22
C CYS A 53 19.19 -5.11 -4.11
N LEU A 54 20.21 -4.49 -3.51
CA LEU A 54 20.06 -3.46 -2.47
C LEU A 54 19.24 -2.27 -2.95
N THR A 55 19.52 -1.78 -4.16
CA THR A 55 18.76 -0.65 -4.75
C THR A 55 17.29 -1.00 -4.91
N SER A 56 16.98 -2.19 -5.44
CA SER A 56 15.60 -2.66 -5.61
C SER A 56 14.90 -2.89 -4.26
N LEU A 57 15.61 -3.44 -3.28
CA LEU A 57 15.13 -3.69 -1.91
C LEU A 57 14.79 -2.39 -1.19
N ALA A 58 15.67 -1.40 -1.25
CA ALA A 58 15.50 -0.12 -0.56
C ALA A 58 14.24 0.62 -1.02
N GLN A 59 13.80 0.41 -2.27
CA GLN A 59 12.61 1.06 -2.84
C GLN A 59 11.29 0.36 -2.51
N GLN A 60 11.28 -0.92 -2.14
CA GLN A 60 10.02 -1.64 -1.90
C GLN A 60 9.24 -1.12 -0.69
N PRO A 61 9.88 -0.81 0.47
CA PRO A 61 9.17 -0.22 1.61
C PRO A 61 8.45 1.08 1.25
N ASP A 62 9.12 1.99 0.54
CA ASP A 62 8.55 3.26 0.12
C ASP A 62 7.34 3.05 -0.80
N LYS A 63 7.44 2.14 -1.78
CA LYS A 63 6.30 1.78 -2.64
C LYS A 63 5.11 1.20 -1.87
N ILE A 64 5.37 0.31 -0.92
CA ILE A 64 4.30 -0.23 -0.04
C ILE A 64 3.66 0.89 0.76
N GLN A 65 4.46 1.83 1.27
CA GLN A 65 3.96 2.97 2.03
C GLN A 65 3.11 3.91 1.18
N ASP A 66 3.51 4.15 -0.07
CA ASP A 66 2.77 4.96 -1.02
C ASP A 66 1.42 4.31 -1.37
N GLU A 67 1.39 3.02 -1.69
CA GLU A 67 0.14 2.26 -1.94
C GLU A 67 -0.83 2.34 -0.75
N MET A 68 -0.30 2.22 0.48
CA MET A 68 -1.10 2.34 1.69
C MET A 68 -1.58 3.77 1.95
N ARG A 69 -0.78 4.78 1.61
CA ARG A 69 -1.13 6.19 1.74
C ARG A 69 -2.24 6.54 0.78
N ASP A 70 -2.10 6.17 -0.49
CA ASP A 70 -3.10 6.42 -1.53
C ASP A 70 -4.45 5.79 -1.18
N PHE A 71 -4.45 4.56 -0.66
CA PHE A 71 -5.67 3.94 -0.15
C PHE A 71 -6.24 4.69 1.05
N SER A 72 -5.39 5.06 2.01
CA SER A 72 -5.82 5.77 3.23
C SER A 72 -6.47 7.10 2.88
N ASP A 73 -5.88 7.87 1.96
CA ASP A 73 -6.41 9.17 1.54
C ASP A 73 -7.78 9.02 0.86
N LYS A 74 -7.96 8.01 0.01
CA LYS A 74 -9.25 7.69 -0.62
C LYS A 74 -10.28 7.27 0.43
N PHE A 75 -9.90 6.36 1.32
CA PHE A 75 -10.74 5.85 2.39
C PHE A 75 -11.22 6.97 3.31
N GLU A 76 -10.30 7.82 3.75
CA GLU A 76 -10.59 8.92 4.65
C GLU A 76 -11.44 9.99 3.99
N LYS A 77 -11.19 10.29 2.71
CA LYS A 77 -12.01 11.22 1.93
C LYS A 77 -13.46 10.73 1.82
N LEU A 78 -13.67 9.46 1.48
CA LEU A 78 -15.02 8.88 1.37
C LEU A 78 -15.74 8.86 2.72
N LEU A 79 -15.01 8.58 3.81
CA LEU A 79 -15.56 8.59 5.15
C LEU A 79 -15.53 9.96 5.83
N GLN A 80 -15.21 11.04 5.11
CA GLN A 80 -15.11 12.40 5.68
C GLN A 80 -14.26 12.48 6.95
N ILE A 81 -13.23 11.63 7.05
CA ILE A 81 -12.27 11.63 8.15
C ILE A 81 -11.23 12.72 7.86
N THR A 82 -10.87 13.49 8.89
CA THR A 82 -9.85 14.54 8.77
C THR A 82 -8.63 14.19 9.63
N ARG A 83 -7.44 14.18 9.00
CA ARG A 83 -6.14 14.17 9.69
C ARG A 83 -5.51 15.55 9.60
N ASP A 84 -4.83 15.95 10.68
CA ASP A 84 -3.99 17.16 10.75
C ASP A 84 -2.67 16.93 10.02
#